data_AF-A0AAN8BCA8-F1
#
_entry.id   AF-A0AAN8BCA8-F1
#
_cell.length_a   1.000
_cell.length_b   1.000
_cell.length_c   1.000
_cell.angle_alpha   90.00
_cell.angle_beta   90.00
_cell.angle_gamma   90.00
#
_symmetry.space_group_name_H-M   'P 1'
#
loop_
_entity.id
_entity.type
_entity.pdbx_description
1 polymer ?
#
loop_
_entity_poly.entity_id
_entity_poly.type
_entity_poly.pdbx_seq_one_letter_code
_entity_poly.pdbx_strand_id
1 'polypeptide(L)'
;MAALPGDSTPASPCLSMDLQAVCQRAASRLDIPWPEMAKETSRSRYEGKHFPQATRTKRQLLPVFPEMLDEVSVSWRDRPFSNKAPIQGASSLDCDGMERLGLLRIPPMEPLVAAHLLPRLVPSPSRNPTLPAKTDRFQSTMTERSYRAAALSARALNVSSLLTAYQAELCEDLSSNPGPAVLDEMAAITDICLRVQRCAVQATGKAMGIMVVQERARWLNLTNLPDREKEDVLDMPIVPEGIFGSALASMQRRCESKKKEDEALHLCLP
;
A
#
# COMPACT_ATOMS: atom_id res chain seq x y z
N MET A 1 55.32 -30.92 32.09
CA MET A 1 54.50 -30.94 30.87
C MET A 1 53.15 -30.35 31.21
N ALA A 2 52.92 -29.08 30.86
CA ALA A 2 51.62 -28.43 31.01
C ALA A 2 50.88 -28.57 29.67
N ALA A 3 49.67 -29.15 29.71
CA ALA A 3 48.80 -29.25 28.55
C ALA A 3 48.00 -27.94 28.42
N LEU A 4 48.04 -27.34 27.23
CA LEU A 4 47.23 -26.19 26.83
C LEU A 4 45.76 -26.63 26.67
N PRO A 5 44.78 -25.81 27.12
CA PRO A 5 43.38 -26.06 26.81
C PRO A 5 43.13 -25.71 25.33
N GLY A 6 42.53 -26.65 24.61
CA GLY A 6 42.15 -26.47 23.21
C GLY A 6 41.10 -25.38 23.06
N ASP A 7 41.35 -24.48 22.10
CA ASP A 7 40.40 -23.49 21.61
C ASP A 7 39.09 -24.18 21.20
N SER A 8 38.04 -23.96 21.98
CA SER A 8 36.68 -24.18 21.53
C SER A 8 36.35 -23.11 20.49
N THR A 9 36.50 -23.45 19.21
CA THR A 9 35.90 -22.69 18.10
C THR A 9 34.43 -22.44 18.44
N PRO A 10 33.96 -21.18 18.50
CA PRO A 10 32.55 -20.92 18.78
C PRO A 10 31.74 -21.50 17.62
N ALA A 11 30.87 -22.46 17.95
CA ALA A 11 29.91 -23.02 17.02
C ALA A 11 29.16 -21.86 16.35
N SER A 12 29.14 -21.87 15.01
CA SER A 12 28.36 -20.90 14.22
C SER A 12 26.94 -20.85 14.80
N PRO A 13 26.41 -19.66 15.14
CA PRO A 13 25.10 -19.57 15.77
C PRO A 13 24.09 -20.22 14.83
N CYS A 14 23.41 -21.25 15.34
CA CYS A 14 22.33 -21.95 14.65
C CYS A 14 21.43 -20.89 14.00
N LEU A 15 21.38 -20.89 12.66
CA LEU A 15 20.60 -19.95 11.87
C LEU A 15 19.13 -20.14 12.24
N SER A 16 18.63 -19.29 13.13
CA SER A 16 17.23 -19.31 13.51
C SER A 16 16.39 -18.98 12.27
N MET A 17 15.54 -19.93 11.87
CA MET A 17 14.51 -19.77 10.83
C MET A 17 13.32 -18.93 11.31
N ASP A 18 13.34 -18.49 12.57
CA ASP A 18 12.30 -17.63 13.13
C ASP A 18 12.37 -16.23 12.51
N LEU A 19 11.29 -15.82 11.83
CA LEU A 19 11.16 -14.53 11.17
C LEU A 19 11.46 -13.37 12.13
N GLN A 20 10.99 -13.45 13.38
CA GLN A 20 11.21 -12.40 14.37
C GLN A 20 12.69 -12.27 14.72
N ALA A 21 13.37 -13.38 14.97
CA ALA A 21 14.82 -13.39 15.23
C ALA A 21 15.62 -12.84 14.03
N VAL A 22 15.22 -13.15 12.79
CA VAL A 22 15.83 -12.59 11.57
C VAL A 22 15.59 -11.09 11.50
N CYS A 23 14.36 -10.63 11.73
CA CYS A 23 14.00 -9.21 11.74
C CYS A 23 14.73 -8.44 12.84
N GLN A 24 14.95 -9.02 14.03
CA GLN A 24 15.72 -8.40 15.11
C GLN A 24 17.17 -8.17 14.67
N ARG A 25 17.82 -9.18 14.08
CA ARG A 25 19.17 -9.04 13.53
C ARG A 25 19.24 -7.98 12.43
N ALA A 26 18.24 -7.97 11.54
CA ALA A 26 18.15 -6.98 10.47
C ALA A 26 17.98 -5.56 11.03
N ALA A 27 17.06 -5.37 11.98
CA ALA A 27 16.80 -4.08 12.61
C ALA A 27 18.05 -3.57 13.35
N SER A 28 18.74 -4.42 14.13
CA SER A 28 19.99 -4.05 14.79
C SER A 28 21.10 -3.69 13.81
N ARG A 29 21.19 -4.38 12.67
CA ARG A 29 22.23 -4.10 11.66
C ARG A 29 21.97 -2.82 10.85
N LEU A 30 20.71 -2.43 10.73
CA LEU A 30 20.27 -1.23 10.03
C LEU A 30 20.02 -0.05 10.97
N ASP A 31 20.39 -0.18 12.26
CA ASP A 31 20.14 0.83 13.30
C ASP A 31 18.66 1.25 13.44
N ILE A 32 17.73 0.31 13.21
CA ILE A 32 16.28 0.52 13.34
C ILE A 32 15.81 0.15 14.76
N PRO A 33 15.16 1.07 15.50
CA PRO A 33 14.64 0.79 16.83
C PRO A 33 13.63 -0.37 16.85
N TRP A 34 13.85 -1.35 17.73
CA TRP A 34 12.89 -2.43 17.93
C TRP A 34 11.72 -1.96 18.81
N PRO A 35 10.45 -2.23 18.46
CA PRO A 35 9.31 -1.77 19.25
C PRO A 35 9.36 -2.37 20.65
N GLU A 36 9.18 -1.54 21.68
CA GLU A 36 8.98 -2.04 23.04
C GLU A 36 7.73 -2.93 23.05
N MET A 37 7.86 -4.13 23.60
CA MET A 37 6.72 -5.01 23.81
C MET A 37 5.74 -4.28 24.72
N ALA A 38 4.52 -4.02 24.26
CA ALA A 38 3.50 -3.39 25.08
C ALA A 38 3.39 -4.17 26.40
N LYS A 39 3.82 -3.55 27.51
CA LYS A 39 3.58 -4.09 28.85
C LYS A 39 2.07 -4.11 29.01
N GLU A 40 1.52 -5.29 29.28
CA GLU A 40 0.10 -5.46 29.55
C GLU A 40 -0.27 -4.56 30.74
N THR A 41 -0.88 -3.42 30.44
CA THR A 41 -1.29 -2.47 31.46
C THR A 41 -2.53 -3.03 32.15
N SER A 42 -2.33 -3.40 33.41
CA SER A 42 -3.32 -3.79 34.42
C SER A 42 -3.92 -5.21 34.29
N ARG A 43 -3.54 -6.04 35.26
CA ARG A 43 -4.24 -7.28 35.64
C ARG A 43 -5.71 -6.96 35.92
N SER A 44 -6.63 -7.50 35.13
CA SER A 44 -8.04 -7.46 35.50
C SER A 44 -8.25 -8.27 36.77
N ARG A 45 -8.93 -7.70 37.78
CA ARG A 45 -9.30 -8.42 39.01
C ARG A 45 -10.26 -9.59 38.74
N TYR A 46 -10.90 -9.63 37.57
CA TYR A 46 -11.82 -10.70 37.15
C TYR A 46 -11.13 -11.96 36.61
N GLU A 47 -9.81 -11.94 36.38
CA GLU A 47 -9.09 -13.12 35.85
C GLU A 47 -8.77 -14.21 36.89
N GLY A 48 -9.14 -13.98 38.15
CA GLY A 48 -8.87 -14.94 39.23
C GLY A 48 -7.37 -15.11 39.53
N LYS A 49 -7.04 -15.98 40.49
CA LYS A 49 -5.64 -16.23 40.92
C LYS A 49 -5.20 -17.68 40.77
N HIS A 50 -6.12 -18.60 40.43
CA HIS A 50 -5.95 -20.04 40.67
C HIS A 50 -6.16 -20.92 39.43
N PHE A 51 -6.60 -20.37 38.30
CA PHE A 51 -6.71 -21.11 37.03
C PHE A 51 -5.66 -20.61 36.02
N PRO A 52 -5.12 -21.49 35.14
CA PRO A 52 -4.24 -21.08 34.05
C PRO A 52 -4.96 -20.08 33.14
N GLN A 53 -4.29 -18.98 32.79
CA GLN A 53 -4.82 -18.00 31.85
C GLN A 53 -5.09 -18.65 30.48
N ALA A 54 -6.14 -18.21 29.79
CA ALA A 54 -6.21 -18.38 28.34
C ALA A 54 -5.04 -17.61 27.74
N THR A 55 -4.06 -18.31 27.15
CA THR A 55 -2.86 -17.71 26.57
C THR A 55 -3.26 -16.80 25.41
N ARG A 56 -3.48 -15.51 25.69
CA ARG A 56 -3.46 -14.49 24.63
C ARG A 56 -1.99 -14.31 24.30
N THR A 57 -1.55 -14.95 23.22
CA THR A 57 -0.25 -14.67 22.61
C THR A 57 -0.15 -13.16 22.39
N LYS A 58 0.77 -12.52 23.11
CA LYS A 58 1.02 -11.08 23.00
C LYS A 58 1.26 -10.77 21.52
N ARG A 59 0.48 -9.85 20.94
CA ARG A 59 0.71 -9.40 19.56
C ARG A 59 2.07 -8.72 19.52
N GLN A 60 3.08 -9.45 19.05
CA GLN A 60 4.40 -8.90 18.79
C GLN A 60 4.32 -8.11 17.48
N LEU A 61 4.78 -6.86 17.51
CA LEU A 61 4.84 -5.99 16.34
C LEU A 61 6.27 -6.00 15.79
N LEU A 62 6.39 -5.98 14.46
CA LEU A 62 7.67 -5.76 13.78
C LEU A 62 7.94 -4.25 13.66
N PRO A 63 9.21 -3.82 13.69
CA PRO A 63 9.55 -2.43 13.39
C PRO A 63 9.13 -2.06 11.97
N VAL A 64 8.80 -0.79 11.78
CA VAL A 64 8.55 -0.23 10.46
C VAL A 64 9.89 0.19 9.86
N PHE A 65 10.12 -0.15 8.59
CA PHE A 65 11.24 0.39 7.82
C PHE A 65 10.94 1.86 7.45
N PRO A 66 11.69 2.86 7.92
CA PRO A 66 11.31 4.27 7.78
C PRO A 66 11.12 4.72 6.33
N GLU A 67 11.99 4.29 5.43
CA GLU A 67 11.97 4.61 4.00
C GLU A 67 10.67 4.11 3.36
N MET A 68 10.11 3.00 3.85
CA MET A 68 8.81 2.50 3.37
C MET A 68 7.70 3.53 3.63
N LEU A 69 7.72 4.25 4.77
CA LEU A 69 6.72 5.29 5.07
C LEU A 69 6.85 6.51 4.16
N ASP A 70 8.07 6.88 3.80
CA ASP A 70 8.29 7.95 2.83
C ASP A 70 7.78 7.54 1.45
N GLU A 71 8.16 6.35 1.00
CA GLU A 71 7.82 5.84 -0.33
C GLU A 71 6.33 5.56 -0.51
N VAL A 72 5.65 5.01 0.51
CA VAL A 72 4.19 4.74 0.45
C VAL A 72 3.39 6.03 0.37
N SER A 73 3.91 7.12 0.96
CA SER A 73 3.21 8.41 1.02
C SER A 73 3.58 9.38 -0.10
N VAL A 74 4.50 9.03 -1.01
CA VAL A 74 4.93 9.93 -2.12
C VAL A 74 3.73 10.50 -2.88
N SER A 75 2.78 9.65 -3.27
CA SER A 75 1.59 10.06 -4.04
C SER A 75 0.53 10.82 -3.22
N TRP A 76 0.68 10.88 -1.90
CA TRP A 76 -0.29 11.47 -0.98
C TRP A 76 -0.05 12.97 -0.77
N ARG A 77 1.19 13.42 -0.98
CA ARG A 77 1.66 14.75 -0.56
C ARG A 77 1.27 15.86 -1.55
N ASP A 78 1.35 15.58 -2.85
CA ASP A 78 1.13 16.59 -3.89
C ASP A 78 -0.01 16.18 -4.84
N ARG A 79 -1.16 16.81 -4.62
CA ARG A 79 -2.36 16.71 -5.49
C ARG A 79 -2.76 15.26 -5.79
N PRO A 80 -3.12 14.46 -4.75
CA PRO A 80 -3.39 13.03 -4.89
C PRO A 80 -4.54 12.68 -5.85
N PHE A 81 -5.40 13.65 -6.20
CA PHE A 81 -6.48 13.45 -7.17
C PHE A 81 -6.05 13.76 -8.61
N SER A 82 -5.42 14.91 -8.82
CA SER A 82 -5.08 15.43 -10.16
C SER A 82 -3.74 14.93 -10.68
N ASN A 83 -2.80 14.59 -9.80
CA ASN A 83 -1.47 14.16 -10.19
C ASN A 83 -1.50 12.77 -10.85
N LYS A 84 -0.96 12.70 -12.08
CA LYS A 84 -0.90 11.47 -12.89
C LYS A 84 0.53 11.01 -13.14
N ALA A 85 1.50 11.52 -12.38
CA ALA A 85 2.90 11.16 -12.55
C ALA A 85 3.09 9.64 -12.53
N PRO A 86 3.85 9.08 -13.49
CA PRO A 86 4.20 7.67 -13.49
C PRO A 86 5.14 7.36 -12.32
N ILE A 87 5.06 6.12 -11.84
CA ILE A 87 6.01 5.59 -10.86
C ILE A 87 7.32 5.28 -11.57
N GLN A 88 8.44 5.70 -11.00
CA GLN A 88 9.77 5.48 -11.58
C GLN A 88 10.06 3.98 -11.68
N GLY A 89 10.52 3.52 -12.85
CA GLY A 89 10.79 2.11 -13.11
C GLY A 89 9.55 1.24 -13.38
N ALA A 90 8.33 1.81 -13.37
CA ALA A 90 7.12 1.01 -13.58
C ALA A 90 7.04 0.32 -14.95
N SER A 91 7.63 0.91 -15.99
CA SER A 91 7.61 0.40 -17.37
C SER A 91 8.47 -0.84 -17.59
N SER A 92 9.48 -1.08 -16.74
CA SER A 92 10.33 -2.27 -16.83
C SER A 92 9.75 -3.49 -16.13
N LEU A 93 8.52 -3.39 -15.61
CA LEU A 93 7.84 -4.43 -14.83
C LEU A 93 6.69 -5.08 -15.60
N ASP A 94 6.52 -4.77 -16.89
CA ASP A 94 5.55 -5.44 -17.73
C ASP A 94 5.94 -6.92 -17.88
N CYS A 95 4.99 -7.82 -17.62
CA CYS A 95 5.17 -9.26 -17.77
C CYS A 95 4.32 -9.82 -18.92
N ASP A 96 4.78 -10.92 -19.51
CA ASP A 96 4.05 -11.57 -20.60
C ASP A 96 2.64 -11.98 -20.17
N GLY A 97 1.67 -11.75 -21.05
CA GLY A 97 0.27 -12.08 -20.80
C GLY A 97 -0.39 -11.30 -19.66
N MET A 98 0.21 -10.22 -19.13
CA MET A 98 -0.32 -9.48 -17.97
C MET A 98 -1.80 -9.09 -18.08
N GLU A 99 -2.31 -8.78 -19.27
CA GLU A 99 -3.72 -8.46 -19.46
C GLU A 99 -4.63 -9.68 -19.19
N ARG A 100 -4.25 -10.86 -19.70
CA ARG A 100 -4.97 -12.12 -19.45
C ARG A 100 -4.88 -12.55 -17.99
N LEU A 101 -3.80 -12.20 -17.31
CA LEU A 101 -3.59 -12.47 -15.89
C LEU A 101 -4.31 -11.46 -14.97
N GLY A 102 -4.98 -10.43 -15.52
CA GLY A 102 -5.60 -9.36 -14.73
C GLY A 102 -4.59 -8.41 -14.08
N LEU A 103 -3.33 -8.41 -14.52
CA LEU A 103 -2.25 -7.59 -13.96
C LEU A 103 -2.03 -6.27 -14.72
N LEU A 104 -2.94 -5.92 -15.63
CA LEU A 104 -2.88 -4.65 -16.38
C LEU A 104 -4.02 -3.70 -16.04
N ARG A 105 -5.26 -4.18 -16.11
CA ARG A 105 -6.48 -3.37 -15.92
C ARG A 105 -7.55 -4.21 -15.23
N ILE A 106 -8.52 -3.53 -14.63
CA ILE A 106 -9.69 -4.19 -14.04
C ILE A 106 -10.41 -5.02 -15.12
N PRO A 107 -10.89 -6.24 -14.81
CA PRO A 107 -11.68 -7.02 -15.75
C PRO A 107 -12.88 -6.23 -16.28
N PRO A 108 -13.21 -6.32 -17.58
CA PRO A 108 -14.32 -5.60 -18.17
C PRO A 108 -15.67 -6.17 -17.70
N MET A 109 -16.68 -5.30 -17.57
CA MET A 109 -18.06 -5.71 -17.27
C MET A 109 -18.64 -6.53 -18.43
N GLU A 110 -19.24 -7.68 -18.13
CA GLU A 110 -19.89 -8.53 -19.12
C GLU A 110 -21.06 -7.79 -19.80
N PRO A 111 -21.08 -7.68 -21.15
CA PRO A 111 -22.10 -6.91 -21.86
C PRO A 111 -23.53 -7.39 -21.61
N LEU A 112 -23.75 -8.71 -21.50
CA LEU A 112 -25.08 -9.28 -21.27
C LEU A 112 -25.63 -8.93 -19.89
N VAL A 113 -24.76 -8.98 -18.87
CA VAL A 113 -25.14 -8.60 -17.50
C VAL A 113 -25.41 -7.10 -17.44
N ALA A 114 -24.54 -6.29 -18.07
CA ALA A 114 -24.76 -4.84 -18.14
C ALA A 114 -26.07 -4.47 -18.85
N ALA A 115 -26.40 -5.13 -19.97
CA ALA A 115 -27.65 -4.91 -20.70
C ALA A 115 -28.88 -5.27 -19.86
N HIS A 116 -28.80 -6.32 -19.04
CA HIS A 116 -29.86 -6.71 -18.12
C HIS A 116 -30.05 -5.68 -16.97
N LEU A 117 -28.95 -5.19 -16.40
CA LEU A 117 -28.98 -4.25 -15.28
C LEU A 117 -29.30 -2.81 -15.71
N LEU A 118 -28.98 -2.44 -16.95
CA LEU A 118 -29.17 -1.10 -17.52
C LEU A 118 -30.01 -1.16 -18.80
N PRO A 119 -31.29 -1.59 -18.72
CA PRO A 119 -32.12 -1.89 -19.90
C PRO A 119 -32.43 -0.67 -20.78
N ARG A 120 -32.16 0.55 -20.30
CA ARG A 120 -32.35 1.81 -21.04
C ARG A 120 -31.11 2.28 -21.80
N LEU A 121 -29.97 1.62 -21.65
CA LEU A 121 -28.77 1.92 -22.44
C LEU A 121 -28.79 1.06 -23.71
N VAL A 122 -28.77 1.71 -24.87
CA VAL A 122 -28.64 1.00 -26.16
C VAL A 122 -27.30 0.25 -26.14
N PRO A 123 -27.30 -1.09 -26.27
CA PRO A 123 -26.06 -1.85 -26.33
C PRO A 123 -25.27 -1.41 -27.55
N SER A 124 -24.08 -0.86 -27.35
CA SER A 124 -23.11 -0.65 -28.43
C SER A 124 -22.03 -1.72 -28.32
N PRO A 125 -21.86 -2.59 -29.33
CA PRO A 125 -20.85 -3.64 -29.30
C PRO A 125 -19.41 -3.11 -29.28
N SER A 126 -19.19 -1.84 -29.60
CA SER A 126 -17.87 -1.20 -29.65
C SER A 126 -17.46 -0.47 -28.37
N ARG A 127 -18.34 -0.37 -27.36
CA ARG A 127 -18.08 0.45 -26.17
C ARG A 127 -18.38 -0.33 -24.89
N ASN A 128 -17.41 -0.33 -23.98
CA ASN A 128 -17.60 -0.89 -22.64
C ASN A 128 -18.82 -0.24 -21.96
N PRO A 129 -19.68 -1.03 -21.28
CA PRO A 129 -20.79 -0.48 -20.52
C PRO A 129 -20.31 0.54 -19.48
N THR A 130 -21.08 1.61 -19.29
CA THR A 130 -20.76 2.67 -18.32
C THR A 130 -21.92 2.90 -17.37
N LEU A 131 -21.61 3.18 -16.10
CA LEU A 131 -22.61 3.47 -15.08
C LEU A 131 -23.39 4.77 -15.42
N PRO A 132 -24.71 4.81 -15.14
CA PRO A 132 -25.57 5.93 -15.56
C PRO A 132 -25.38 7.19 -14.74
N ALA A 133 -25.10 7.09 -13.43
CA ALA A 133 -24.88 8.25 -12.58
C ALA A 133 -23.45 8.80 -12.74
N LYS A 134 -23.32 10.14 -12.72
CA LYS A 134 -22.01 10.83 -12.80
C LYS A 134 -21.11 10.44 -11.63
N THR A 135 -21.68 10.37 -10.43
CA THR A 135 -20.98 9.95 -9.20
C THR A 135 -20.44 8.54 -9.34
N ASP A 136 -21.22 7.61 -9.88
CA ASP A 136 -20.81 6.22 -10.04
C ASP A 136 -19.71 6.07 -11.09
N ARG A 137 -19.78 6.81 -12.20
CA ARG A 137 -18.68 6.86 -13.19
C ARG A 137 -17.39 7.38 -12.59
N PHE A 138 -17.47 8.42 -11.77
CA PHE A 138 -16.30 8.93 -11.04
C PHE A 138 -15.71 7.86 -10.13
N GLN A 139 -16.55 7.18 -9.34
CA GLN A 139 -16.13 6.11 -8.44
C GLN A 139 -15.48 4.95 -9.22
N SER A 140 -16.10 4.51 -10.31
CA SER A 140 -15.55 3.47 -11.19
C SER A 140 -14.19 3.86 -11.79
N THR A 141 -14.02 5.12 -12.21
CA THR A 141 -12.73 5.64 -12.71
C THR A 141 -11.64 5.60 -11.63
N MET A 142 -11.98 5.95 -10.39
CA MET A 142 -11.03 5.88 -9.27
C MET A 142 -10.69 4.44 -8.91
N THR A 143 -11.67 3.54 -8.91
CA THR A 143 -11.45 2.11 -8.73
C THR A 143 -10.53 1.54 -9.81
N GLU A 144 -10.71 1.92 -11.09
CA GLU A 144 -9.80 1.50 -12.16
C GLU A 144 -8.36 2.00 -11.94
N ARG A 145 -8.18 3.26 -11.51
CA ARG A 145 -6.84 3.80 -11.21
C ARG A 145 -6.20 3.08 -10.02
N SER A 146 -6.96 2.82 -8.96
CA SER A 146 -6.46 2.09 -7.78
C SER A 146 -6.08 0.66 -8.15
N TYR A 147 -6.92 -0.01 -8.95
CA TYR A 147 -6.63 -1.35 -9.47
C TYR A 147 -5.34 -1.38 -10.28
N ARG A 148 -5.15 -0.45 -11.22
CA ARG A 148 -3.91 -0.37 -12.02
C ARG A 148 -2.67 -0.18 -11.16
N ALA A 149 -2.77 0.63 -10.10
CA ALA A 149 -1.68 0.83 -9.16
C ALA A 149 -1.40 -0.44 -8.34
N ALA A 150 -2.44 -1.14 -7.86
CA ALA A 150 -2.29 -2.42 -7.18
C ALA A 150 -1.69 -3.51 -8.10
N ALA A 151 -2.12 -3.56 -9.36
CA ALA A 151 -1.61 -4.48 -10.37
C ALA A 151 -0.13 -4.21 -10.68
N LEU A 152 0.30 -2.94 -10.73
CA LEU A 152 1.72 -2.59 -10.82
C LEU A 152 2.51 -3.10 -9.61
N SER A 153 1.97 -3.01 -8.39
CA SER A 153 2.60 -3.59 -7.20
C SER A 153 2.77 -5.10 -7.33
N ALA A 154 1.73 -5.82 -7.79
CA ALA A 154 1.79 -7.26 -8.02
C ALA A 154 2.86 -7.65 -9.06
N ARG A 155 3.00 -6.88 -10.15
CA ARG A 155 4.05 -7.10 -11.15
C ARG A 155 5.46 -6.84 -10.60
N ALA A 156 5.63 -5.81 -9.77
CA ALA A 156 6.88 -5.57 -9.05
C ALA A 156 7.23 -6.75 -8.14
N LEU A 157 6.25 -7.24 -7.37
CA LEU A 157 6.44 -8.42 -6.51
C LEU A 157 6.79 -9.67 -7.32
N ASN A 158 6.20 -9.88 -8.49
CA ASN A 158 6.57 -10.99 -9.39
C ASN A 158 8.06 -10.95 -9.77
N VAL A 159 8.57 -9.78 -10.16
CA VAL A 159 10.00 -9.62 -10.49
C VAL A 159 10.86 -9.85 -9.24
N SER A 160 10.46 -9.30 -8.09
CA SER A 160 11.17 -9.54 -6.83
C SER A 160 11.21 -11.04 -6.49
N SER A 161 10.10 -11.76 -6.66
CA SER A 161 10.03 -13.21 -6.40
C SER A 161 10.96 -13.99 -7.31
N LEU A 162 10.94 -13.70 -8.62
CA LEU A 162 11.85 -14.34 -9.59
C LEU A 162 13.32 -14.15 -9.20
N LEU A 163 13.69 -12.91 -8.87
CA LEU A 163 15.06 -12.57 -8.48
C LEU A 163 15.46 -13.21 -7.15
N THR A 164 14.60 -13.20 -6.13
CA THR A 164 14.90 -13.84 -4.84
C THR A 164 14.95 -15.35 -4.92
N ALA A 165 14.17 -15.97 -5.83
CA ALA A 165 14.27 -17.40 -6.10
C ALA A 165 15.61 -17.73 -6.78
N TYR A 166 16.00 -16.95 -7.79
CA TYR A 166 17.32 -17.12 -8.42
C TYR A 166 18.48 -16.88 -7.43
N GLN A 167 18.37 -15.90 -6.55
CA GLN A 167 19.36 -15.66 -5.49
C GLN A 167 19.46 -16.84 -4.52
N ALA A 168 18.37 -17.56 -4.25
CA ALA A 168 18.41 -18.76 -3.41
C ALA A 168 19.21 -19.89 -4.09
N GLU A 169 19.03 -20.12 -5.39
CA GLU A 169 19.84 -21.08 -6.16
C GLU A 169 21.33 -20.70 -6.15
N LEU A 170 21.65 -19.41 -6.33
CA LEU A 170 23.03 -18.92 -6.26
C LEU A 170 23.67 -19.12 -4.86
N CYS A 171 22.87 -19.03 -3.79
CA CYS A 171 23.34 -19.34 -2.43
C CYS A 171 23.78 -20.81 -2.31
N GLU A 172 23.08 -21.73 -2.97
CA GLU A 172 23.44 -23.16 -2.99
C GLU A 172 24.71 -23.37 -3.81
N ASP A 173 24.82 -22.75 -4.97
CA ASP A 173 26.01 -22.82 -5.83
C ASP A 173 27.27 -22.29 -5.12
N LEU A 174 27.14 -21.26 -4.30
CA LEU A 174 28.25 -20.68 -3.54
C LEU A 174 28.90 -21.71 -2.59
N SER A 175 28.12 -22.68 -2.10
CA SER A 175 28.65 -23.75 -1.24
C SER A 175 29.59 -24.70 -2.00
N SER A 176 29.39 -24.83 -3.32
CA SER A 176 30.15 -25.71 -4.21
C SER A 176 31.23 -24.97 -5.02
N ASN A 177 31.02 -23.67 -5.31
CA ASN A 177 31.92 -22.84 -6.09
C ASN A 177 31.84 -21.36 -5.63
N PRO A 178 32.66 -20.94 -4.64
CA PRO A 178 32.64 -19.59 -4.08
C PRO A 178 33.38 -18.58 -4.97
N GLY A 179 33.03 -18.54 -6.26
CA GLY A 179 33.64 -17.63 -7.23
C GLY A 179 33.15 -16.19 -7.05
N PRO A 180 34.01 -15.17 -7.29
CA PRO A 180 33.64 -13.76 -7.15
C PRO A 180 32.46 -13.35 -8.03
N ALA A 181 32.31 -13.96 -9.21
CA ALA A 181 31.20 -13.68 -10.11
C ALA A 181 29.82 -14.02 -9.52
N VAL A 182 29.72 -15.08 -8.69
CA VAL A 182 28.46 -15.46 -8.03
C VAL A 182 28.09 -14.42 -6.96
N LEU A 183 29.09 -13.94 -6.21
CA LEU A 183 28.90 -12.90 -5.20
C LEU A 183 28.48 -11.56 -5.84
N ASP A 184 29.12 -11.17 -6.95
CA ASP A 184 28.77 -9.95 -7.69
C ASP A 184 27.33 -10.02 -8.23
N GLU A 185 26.91 -11.17 -8.77
CA GLU A 185 25.54 -11.38 -9.24
C GLU A 185 24.52 -11.31 -8.09
N MET A 186 24.81 -11.94 -6.94
CA MET A 186 23.95 -11.85 -5.75
C MET A 186 23.83 -10.42 -5.22
N ALA A 187 24.91 -9.63 -5.26
CA ALA A 187 24.88 -8.22 -4.89
C ALA A 187 24.01 -7.41 -5.87
N ALA A 188 24.17 -7.62 -7.19
CA ALA A 188 23.35 -6.97 -8.21
C ALA A 188 21.86 -7.31 -8.05
N ILE A 189 21.52 -8.58 -7.80
CA ILE A 189 20.15 -9.01 -7.53
C ILE A 189 19.58 -8.29 -6.32
N THR A 190 20.35 -8.20 -5.23
CA THR A 190 19.92 -7.52 -4.00
C THR A 190 19.58 -6.05 -4.26
N ASP A 191 20.46 -5.33 -4.97
CA ASP A 191 20.25 -3.93 -5.33
C ASP A 191 19.02 -3.73 -6.23
N ILE A 192 18.81 -4.62 -7.20
CA ILE A 192 17.64 -4.57 -8.08
C ILE A 192 16.37 -4.85 -7.27
N CYS A 193 16.37 -5.86 -6.39
CA CYS A 193 15.25 -6.19 -5.51
C CYS A 193 14.83 -4.98 -4.66
N LEU A 194 15.78 -4.24 -4.07
CA LEU A 194 15.46 -3.03 -3.29
C LEU A 194 14.76 -1.96 -4.15
N ARG A 195 15.22 -1.74 -5.39
CA ARG A 195 14.58 -0.78 -6.31
C ARG A 195 13.19 -1.23 -6.75
N VAL A 196 13.01 -2.53 -7.00
CA VAL A 196 11.71 -3.13 -7.38
C VAL A 196 10.73 -3.06 -6.20
N GLN A 197 11.19 -3.36 -4.98
CA GLN A 197 10.38 -3.25 -3.75
C GLN A 197 9.94 -1.81 -3.50
N ARG A 198 10.81 -0.82 -3.70
CA ARG A 198 10.41 0.59 -3.68
C ARG A 198 9.27 0.89 -4.65
N CYS A 199 9.34 0.40 -5.89
CA CYS A 199 8.26 0.55 -6.86
C CYS A 199 6.96 -0.13 -6.37
N ALA A 200 7.04 -1.32 -5.78
CA ALA A 200 5.89 -2.01 -5.20
C ALA A 200 5.24 -1.20 -4.07
N VAL A 201 6.05 -0.62 -3.18
CA VAL A 201 5.60 0.24 -2.07
C VAL A 201 4.94 1.50 -2.60
N GLN A 202 5.56 2.22 -3.53
CA GLN A 202 4.98 3.41 -4.15
C GLN A 202 3.65 3.10 -4.88
N ALA A 203 3.58 1.97 -5.59
CA ALA A 203 2.39 1.53 -6.30
C ALA A 203 1.24 1.18 -5.34
N THR A 204 1.56 0.49 -4.24
CA THR A 204 0.62 0.20 -3.16
C THR A 204 0.13 1.49 -2.50
N GLY A 205 1.05 2.39 -2.18
CA GLY A 205 0.75 3.71 -1.64
C GLY A 205 -0.17 4.52 -2.54
N LYS A 206 0.07 4.52 -3.86
CA LYS A 206 -0.80 5.16 -4.84
C LYS A 206 -2.19 4.53 -4.87
N ALA A 207 -2.30 3.20 -4.81
CA ALA A 207 -3.58 2.51 -4.73
C ALA A 207 -4.38 2.94 -3.48
N MET A 208 -3.73 2.97 -2.32
CA MET A 208 -4.32 3.41 -1.05
C MET A 208 -4.74 4.89 -1.10
N GLY A 209 -3.87 5.76 -1.64
CA GLY A 209 -4.14 7.19 -1.77
C GLY A 209 -5.38 7.44 -2.64
N ILE A 210 -5.49 6.75 -3.77
CA ILE A 210 -6.67 6.81 -4.65
C ILE A 210 -7.94 6.37 -3.91
N MET A 211 -7.87 5.34 -3.05
CA MET A 211 -9.02 4.91 -2.24
C MET A 211 -9.45 5.98 -1.22
N VAL A 212 -8.50 6.70 -0.61
CA VAL A 212 -8.82 7.83 0.30
C VAL A 212 -9.46 8.97 -0.49
N VAL A 213 -8.93 9.34 -1.66
CA VAL A 213 -9.55 10.36 -2.54
C VAL A 213 -10.95 9.93 -2.96
N GLN A 214 -11.12 8.64 -3.29
CA GLN A 214 -12.42 8.07 -3.62
C GLN A 214 -13.42 8.23 -2.47
N GLU A 215 -12.99 7.97 -1.24
CA GLU A 215 -13.81 8.15 -0.03
C GLU A 215 -14.14 9.63 0.22
N ARG A 216 -13.15 10.54 0.12
CA ARG A 216 -13.39 12.00 0.19
C ARG A 216 -14.46 12.44 -0.80
N ALA A 217 -14.41 11.94 -2.03
CA ALA A 217 -15.38 12.29 -3.07
C ALA A 217 -16.81 11.83 -2.71
N ARG A 218 -16.97 10.68 -2.05
CA ARG A 218 -18.29 10.21 -1.59
C ARG A 218 -18.87 11.17 -0.54
N TRP A 219 -18.06 11.57 0.44
CA TRP A 219 -18.48 12.53 1.46
C TRP A 219 -18.77 13.92 0.87
N LEU A 220 -17.93 14.40 -0.06
CA LEU A 220 -18.14 15.67 -0.73
C LEU A 220 -19.42 15.68 -1.59
N ASN A 221 -19.86 14.55 -2.11
CA ASN A 221 -21.13 14.46 -2.85
C ASN A 221 -22.37 14.77 -1.99
N LEU A 222 -22.24 14.74 -0.65
CA LEU A 222 -23.31 15.15 0.28
C LEU A 222 -23.38 16.68 0.44
N THR A 223 -22.43 17.42 -0.13
CA THR A 223 -22.36 18.87 -0.06
C THR A 223 -22.85 19.53 -1.35
N ASN A 224 -23.38 20.75 -1.23
CA ASN A 224 -23.76 21.62 -2.35
C ASN A 224 -22.57 22.39 -2.95
N LEU A 225 -21.33 22.01 -2.61
CA LEU A 225 -20.14 22.65 -3.16
C LEU A 225 -20.08 22.44 -4.68
N PRO A 226 -19.60 23.44 -5.45
CA PRO A 226 -19.37 23.27 -6.88
C PRO A 226 -18.25 22.26 -7.13
N ASP A 227 -18.26 21.61 -8.30
CA ASP A 227 -17.28 20.57 -8.66
C ASP A 227 -15.84 21.05 -8.49
N ARG A 228 -15.53 22.29 -8.86
CA ARG A 228 -14.19 22.88 -8.71
C ARG A 228 -13.71 22.92 -7.26
N GLU A 229 -14.56 23.33 -6.34
CA GLU A 229 -14.21 23.33 -4.92
C GLU A 229 -14.06 21.91 -4.37
N LYS A 230 -14.84 20.96 -4.88
CA LYS A 230 -14.67 19.54 -4.54
C LYS A 230 -13.31 19.05 -5.01
N GLU A 231 -12.94 19.29 -6.26
CA GLU A 231 -11.63 18.92 -6.84
C GLU A 231 -10.46 19.49 -6.00
N ASP A 232 -10.54 20.75 -5.59
CA ASP A 232 -9.54 21.37 -4.71
C ASP A 232 -9.41 20.64 -3.37
N VAL A 233 -10.52 20.19 -2.75
CA VAL A 233 -10.46 19.41 -1.49
C VAL A 233 -9.88 18.02 -1.75
N LEU A 234 -10.19 17.42 -2.90
CA LEU A 234 -9.63 16.12 -3.30
C LEU A 234 -8.11 16.18 -3.50
N ASP A 235 -7.58 17.32 -3.96
CA ASP A 235 -6.15 17.57 -4.15
C ASP A 235 -5.38 17.96 -2.87
N MET A 236 -6.06 18.11 -1.73
CA MET A 236 -5.36 18.35 -0.46
C MET A 236 -4.55 17.11 -0.03
N PRO A 237 -3.44 17.26 0.71
CA PRO A 237 -2.62 16.14 1.13
C PRO A 237 -3.40 15.08 1.93
N ILE A 238 -3.02 13.82 1.80
CA ILE A 238 -3.57 12.74 2.63
C ILE A 238 -2.65 12.52 3.83
N VAL A 239 -3.25 12.45 5.01
CA VAL A 239 -2.55 12.20 6.28
C VAL A 239 -3.33 11.16 7.09
N PRO A 240 -2.67 10.32 7.92
CA PRO A 240 -3.30 9.16 8.55
C PRO A 240 -4.36 9.49 9.60
N GLU A 241 -4.43 10.73 10.10
CA GLU A 241 -5.30 11.14 11.21
C GLU A 241 -6.80 11.16 10.82
N GLY A 242 -7.13 11.18 9.52
CA GLY A 242 -8.51 11.06 9.07
C GLY A 242 -8.68 11.24 7.56
N ILE A 243 -9.86 10.84 7.05
CA ILE A 243 -10.18 10.90 5.61
C ILE A 243 -9.94 12.29 5.03
N PHE A 244 -10.38 13.35 5.72
CA PHE A 244 -10.08 14.72 5.31
C PHE A 244 -8.77 15.23 5.91
N GLY A 245 -8.40 14.85 7.13
CA GLY A 245 -7.12 15.19 7.74
C GLY A 245 -6.80 16.69 7.63
N SER A 246 -5.68 17.03 7.00
CA SER A 246 -5.27 18.41 6.72
C SER A 246 -6.28 19.23 5.89
N ALA A 247 -7.15 18.58 5.13
CA ALA A 247 -8.21 19.21 4.33
C ALA A 247 -9.43 19.65 5.17
N LEU A 248 -9.57 19.16 6.40
CA LEU A 248 -10.80 19.31 7.20
C LEU A 248 -11.20 20.78 7.40
N ALA A 249 -10.27 21.62 7.84
CA ALA A 249 -10.55 23.04 8.11
C ALA A 249 -10.96 23.79 6.83
N SER A 250 -10.34 23.46 5.69
CA SER A 250 -10.67 24.03 4.39
C SER A 250 -12.08 23.62 3.94
N MET A 251 -12.39 22.32 4.06
CA MET A 251 -13.72 21.78 3.76
C MET A 251 -14.80 22.42 4.64
N GLN A 252 -14.60 22.49 5.95
CA GLN A 252 -15.56 23.09 6.90
C GLN A 252 -15.86 24.54 6.53
N ARG A 253 -14.81 25.35 6.30
CA ARG A 253 -14.96 26.76 5.91
C ARG A 253 -15.78 26.93 4.62
N ARG A 254 -15.53 26.10 3.61
CA ARG A 254 -16.27 26.13 2.33
C ARG A 254 -17.73 25.76 2.53
N CYS A 255 -18.02 24.69 3.28
CA CYS A 255 -19.38 24.29 3.60
C CYS A 255 -20.15 25.36 4.37
N GLU A 256 -19.52 25.99 5.37
CA GLU A 256 -20.14 27.07 6.14
C GLU A 256 -20.41 28.32 5.30
N SER A 257 -19.45 28.70 4.45
CA SER A 257 -19.64 29.81 3.51
C SER A 257 -20.81 29.54 2.57
N LYS A 258 -20.89 28.32 2.04
CA LYS A 258 -21.96 27.94 1.13
C LYS A 258 -23.32 27.94 1.82
N LYS A 259 -23.39 27.44 3.05
CA LYS A 259 -24.61 27.49 3.85
C LYS A 259 -25.09 28.93 4.08
N LYS A 260 -24.19 29.86 4.40
CA LYS A 260 -24.53 31.28 4.57
C LYS A 260 -25.04 31.93 3.28
N GLU A 261 -24.41 31.60 2.15
CA GLU A 261 -24.85 32.06 0.83
C GLU A 261 -26.26 31.54 0.51
N ASP A 262 -26.50 30.25 0.71
CA ASP A 262 -27.81 29.62 0.44
C ASP A 262 -28.90 30.20 1.36
N GLU A 263 -28.60 30.44 2.65
CA GLU A 263 -29.50 31.11 3.59
C GLU A 263 -29.80 32.56 3.17
N ALA A 264 -28.79 33.31 2.73
CA ALA A 264 -28.98 34.68 2.25
C ALA A 264 -29.85 34.72 0.98
N LEU A 265 -29.65 33.80 0.04
CA LEU A 265 -30.46 33.67 -1.16
C LEU A 265 -31.92 33.37 -0.82
N HIS A 266 -32.18 32.50 0.16
CA HIS A 266 -33.54 32.21 0.64
C HIS A 266 -34.24 33.43 1.25
N LEU A 267 -33.51 34.37 1.86
CA LEU A 267 -34.07 35.61 2.40
C LEU A 267 -34.35 36.66 1.30
N CYS A 268 -33.75 36.52 0.12
CA CYS A 268 -33.90 37.46 -1.00
C CYS A 268 -34.91 37.01 -2.07
N LEU A 269 -35.45 35.79 -1.96
CA LEU A 269 -36.49 35.28 -2.85
C LEU A 269 -37.87 35.48 -2.20
N PRO A 270 -38.87 36.05 -2.92
CA PRO A 270 -40.21 36.31 -2.40
C PRO A 270 -41.03 35.05 -2.11
#